data_AF-A0A1M5UCZ8-F1
#
_entry.id   AF-A0A1M5UCZ8-F1
#
_cell.length_a   1.000
_cell.length_b   1.000
_cell.length_c   1.000
_cell.angle_alpha   90.00
_cell.angle_beta   90.00
_cell.angle_gamma   90.00
#
_symmetry.space_group_name_H-M   'P 1'
#
loop_
_entity.id
_entity.type
_entity.pdbx_description
1 polymer ?
#
loop_
_entity_poly.entity_id
_entity_poly.type
_entity_poly.pdbx_seq_one_letter_code
_entity_poly.pdbx_strand_id
1 'polypeptide(L)'
;MTDNERLFAAYNFLKGKGHIKTYAHLAGVLGIDKAELYDLKNEKQKVSIDNLRNFVKTYCEISLNWLVLEEGSIEIKKEKKIPAFNVKTELLKFQKEKIEELEKEIIILKMRPRKYNSL
;
A
#
# COMPACT_ATOMS: atom_id res chain seq x y z
N MET A 1 7.42 21.30 -2.36
CA MET A 1 8.17 21.23 -1.09
C MET A 1 9.62 20.84 -1.37
N THR A 2 10.63 21.40 -0.69
CA THR A 2 12.03 20.95 -0.84
C THR A 2 12.20 19.51 -0.32
N ASP A 3 13.27 18.82 -0.73
CA ASP A 3 13.57 17.48 -0.21
C ASP A 3 13.82 17.51 1.31
N ASN A 4 14.41 18.60 1.81
CA ASN A 4 14.64 18.85 3.23
C ASN A 4 13.32 19.03 3.98
N GLU A 5 12.44 19.89 3.51
CA GLU A 5 11.09 20.08 4.06
C GLU A 5 10.31 18.76 4.09
N ARG A 6 10.40 17.95 3.02
CA ARG A 6 9.79 16.61 2.95
C ARG A 6 10.35 15.67 3.99
N LEU A 7 11.67 15.65 4.19
CA LEU A 7 12.30 14.86 5.26
C LEU A 7 11.77 15.25 6.65
N PHE A 8 11.68 16.56 6.95
CA PHE A 8 11.18 17.02 8.24
C PHE A 8 9.67 16.81 8.41
N ALA A 9 8.89 16.85 7.33
CA ALA A 9 7.50 16.45 7.34
C ALA A 9 7.33 14.95 7.65
N ALA A 10 8.16 14.08 7.06
CA ALA A 10 8.19 12.65 7.39
C ALA A 10 8.61 12.40 8.85
N TYR A 11 9.58 13.15 9.37
CA TYR A 11 9.93 13.12 10.79
C TYR A 11 8.74 13.50 11.68
N ASN A 12 8.02 14.58 11.37
CA ASN A 12 6.86 15.01 12.15
C ASN A 12 5.73 13.97 12.12
N PHE A 13 5.50 13.35 10.97
CA PHE A 13 4.55 12.25 10.81
C PHE A 13 4.92 11.04 11.68
N LEU A 14 6.17 10.59 11.64
CA LEU A 14 6.66 9.49 12.48
C LEU A 14 6.64 9.84 13.98
N LYS A 15 6.90 11.11 14.32
CA LYS A 15 6.78 11.61 15.68
C LYS A 15 5.33 11.58 16.18
N GLY A 16 4.36 11.95 15.35
CA GLY A 16 2.94 11.81 15.65
C GLY A 16 2.50 10.37 15.93
N LYS A 17 3.18 9.39 15.33
CA LYS A 17 2.98 7.95 15.57
C LYS A 17 3.80 7.37 16.73
N GLY A 18 4.69 8.16 17.34
CA GLY A 18 5.57 7.71 18.42
C GLY A 18 6.79 6.89 17.98
N HIS A 19 7.08 6.79 16.67
CA HIS A 19 8.25 6.07 16.14
C HIS A 19 9.56 6.85 16.33
N ILE A 20 9.50 8.18 16.27
CA ILE A 20 10.64 9.07 16.54
C ILE A 20 10.28 10.04 17.67
N LYS A 21 11.20 10.27 18.61
CA LYS A 21 10.98 11.15 19.77
C LYS A 21 11.68 12.50 19.65
N THR A 22 12.91 12.52 19.14
CA THR A 22 13.79 13.69 19.19
C THR A 22 14.58 13.88 17.89
N TYR A 23 15.07 15.10 17.67
CA TYR A 23 16.01 15.39 16.59
C TYR A 23 17.33 14.62 16.74
N ALA A 24 17.79 14.34 17.96
CA ALA A 24 18.97 13.50 18.18
C ALA A 24 18.76 12.07 17.64
N HIS A 25 17.55 11.52 17.78
CA HIS A 25 17.21 10.23 17.17
C HIS A 25 17.22 10.32 15.64
N LEU A 26 16.67 11.40 15.06
CA LEU A 26 16.71 11.62 13.62
C LEU A 26 18.15 11.72 13.07
N ALA A 27 19.04 12.45 13.75
CA ALA A 27 20.46 12.54 13.37
C ALA A 27 21.10 11.14 13.30
N GLY A 28 20.88 10.32 14.34
CA GLY A 28 21.35 8.94 14.38
C GLY A 28 20.80 8.07 13.25
N VAL A 29 19.52 8.23 12.90
CA VAL A 29 18.91 7.52 11.75
C VAL A 29 19.55 7.92 10.43
N LEU A 30 19.78 9.22 10.23
CA LEU A 30 20.34 9.73 8.98
C LEU A 30 21.83 9.44 8.83
N GLY A 31 22.50 9.05 9.94
CA GLY A 31 23.93 8.79 9.98
C GLY A 31 24.77 10.07 9.99
N ILE A 32 24.25 11.15 10.57
CA ILE A 32 24.87 12.48 10.60
C ILE A 32 24.93 13.01 12.04
N ASP A 33 25.68 14.08 12.25
CA ASP A 33 25.74 14.75 13.54
C ASP A 33 24.61 15.79 13.74
N LYS A 34 24.61 16.45 14.90
CA LYS A 34 23.59 17.46 15.24
C LYS A 34 23.75 18.77 14.46
N ALA A 35 24.97 19.14 14.10
CA ALA A 35 25.25 20.35 13.35
C ALA A 35 24.78 20.18 11.90
N GLU A 36 25.10 19.05 11.27
CA GLU A 36 24.62 18.68 9.95
C GLU A 36 23.08 18.62 9.92
N LEU A 37 22.44 18.02 10.94
CA LEU A 37 20.99 18.02 11.03
C LEU A 37 20.41 19.43 11.16
N TYR A 38 21.07 20.32 11.89
CA TYR A 38 20.67 21.72 12.00
C TYR A 38 20.81 22.43 10.65
N ASP A 39 21.87 22.17 9.90
CA ASP A 39 22.08 22.75 8.57
C ASP A 39 21.06 22.25 7.56
N LEU A 40 20.67 20.97 7.62
CA LEU A 40 19.53 20.44 6.85
C LEU A 40 18.22 21.16 7.19
N LYS A 41 17.96 21.38 8.48
CA LYS A 41 16.73 22.04 8.94
C LYS A 41 16.61 23.49 8.48
N ASN A 42 17.74 24.19 8.36
CA ASN A 42 17.80 25.59 7.94
C ASN A 42 18.12 25.74 6.45
N GLU A 43 18.00 24.68 5.65
CA GLU A 43 18.24 24.71 4.19
C GLU A 43 19.66 25.16 3.80
N LYS A 44 20.63 25.08 4.71
CA LYS A 44 22.05 25.39 4.44
C LYS A 44 22.76 24.25 3.71
N GLN A 45 22.26 23.03 3.90
CA GLN A 45 22.73 21.82 3.24
C GLN A 45 21.53 21.07 2.66
N LYS A 46 21.70 20.42 1.50
CA LYS A 46 20.68 19.53 0.94
C LYS A 46 20.81 18.13 1.53
N VAL A 47 19.68 17.48 1.76
CA VAL A 47 19.62 16.06 2.10
C VAL A 47 20.33 15.25 1.02
N SER A 48 21.23 14.36 1.43
CA SER A 48 21.94 13.48 0.51
C SER A 48 21.15 12.20 0.23
N ILE A 49 21.51 11.50 -0.84
CA ILE A 49 20.96 10.17 -1.15
C ILE A 49 21.23 9.19 0.00
N ASP A 50 22.39 9.27 0.66
CA ASP A 50 22.72 8.39 1.78
C ASP A 50 21.82 8.67 3.00
N ASN A 51 21.50 9.94 3.27
CA ASN A 51 20.54 10.28 4.32
C ASN A 51 19.16 9.68 4.03
N LEU A 52 18.66 9.83 2.80
CA LEU A 52 17.36 9.28 2.40
C LEU A 52 17.36 7.75 2.45
N ARG A 53 18.45 7.11 1.97
CA ARG A 53 18.60 5.64 2.02
C ARG A 53 18.58 5.13 3.46
N ASN A 54 19.32 5.77 4.37
CA ASN A 54 19.32 5.38 5.78
C ASN A 54 17.95 5.60 6.44
N PHE A 55 17.27 6.69 6.08
CA PHE A 55 15.93 7.00 6.57
C PHE A 55 14.91 5.94 6.16
N VAL A 56 14.77 5.62 4.87
CA VAL A 56 13.78 4.63 4.39
C VAL A 56 14.14 3.20 4.75
N LYS A 57 15.44 2.91 4.96
CA LYS A 57 15.87 1.61 5.51
C LYS A 57 15.39 1.42 6.95
N THR A 58 15.36 2.50 7.74
CA THR A 58 14.90 2.47 9.13
C THR A 58 13.37 2.50 9.22
N TYR A 59 12.74 3.34 8.41
CA TYR A 59 11.28 3.52 8.36
C TYR A 59 10.74 3.07 7.02
N CYS A 60 10.64 1.75 6.84
CA CYS A 60 10.21 1.13 5.59
C CYS A 60 8.74 1.39 5.25
N GLU A 61 7.97 1.96 6.18
CA GLU A 61 6.63 2.47 5.97
C GLU A 61 6.59 3.84 5.27
N ILE A 62 7.70 4.56 5.16
CA ILE A 62 7.74 5.87 4.48
C ILE A 62 8.01 5.70 2.99
N SER A 63 7.23 6.41 2.15
CA SER A 63 7.35 6.36 0.70
C SER A 63 8.57 7.16 0.21
N LEU A 64 9.49 6.48 -0.47
CA LEU A 64 10.61 7.14 -1.15
C LEU A 64 10.12 8.03 -2.30
N ASN A 65 9.08 7.61 -3.02
CA ASN A 65 8.50 8.41 -4.10
C ASN A 65 7.95 9.73 -3.56
N TRP A 66 7.29 9.70 -2.41
CA TRP A 66 6.83 10.94 -1.79
C TRP A 66 8.00 11.79 -1.29
N LEU A 67 9.00 11.16 -0.66
CA LEU A 67 10.19 11.86 -0.15
C LEU A 67 11.03 12.52 -1.23
N VAL A 68 11.09 11.98 -2.46
CA VAL A 68 11.98 12.45 -3.55
C VAL A 68 11.22 13.18 -4.67
N LEU A 69 10.02 12.72 -5.01
CA LEU A 69 9.24 13.23 -6.15
C LEU A 69 7.99 14.01 -5.71
N GLU A 70 7.67 14.06 -4.41
CA GLU A 70 6.42 14.65 -3.88
C GLU A 70 5.16 13.95 -4.41
N GLU A 71 5.29 12.70 -4.86
CA GLU A 71 4.20 11.92 -5.45
C GLU A 71 3.57 10.94 -4.43
N GLY A 72 2.24 10.87 -4.44
CA GLY A 72 1.48 9.91 -3.65
C GLY A 72 1.34 10.31 -2.17
N SER A 73 1.39 9.33 -1.27
CA SER A 73 1.23 9.52 0.18
C SER A 73 2.55 9.33 0.92
N ILE A 74 2.71 10.04 2.04
CA ILE A 74 3.90 9.98 2.90
C ILE A 74 4.18 8.57 3.43
N GLU A 75 3.12 7.85 3.77
CA GLU A 75 3.18 6.46 4.20
C GLU A 75 2.82 5.55 3.03
N ILE A 76 3.63 4.52 2.85
CA ILE A 76 3.29 3.34 2.08
C ILE A 76 2.14 2.67 2.84
N LYS A 77 0.92 2.92 2.38
CA LYS A 77 -0.21 2.09 2.77
C LYS A 77 0.20 0.69 2.34
N LYS A 78 0.55 -0.16 3.31
CA LYS A 78 0.43 -1.59 3.12
C LYS A 78 -1.03 -1.73 2.75
N GLU A 79 -1.33 -1.92 1.47
CA GLU A 79 -2.55 -2.62 1.12
C GLU A 79 -2.50 -3.80 2.05
N LYS A 80 -3.46 -3.85 2.99
CA LYS A 80 -3.73 -5.12 3.64
C LYS A 80 -3.82 -6.03 2.43
N LYS A 81 -2.89 -6.98 2.29
CA LYS A 81 -3.22 -8.18 1.55
C LYS A 81 -4.37 -8.71 2.38
N ILE A 82 -5.56 -8.20 2.09
CA ILE A 82 -6.81 -8.80 2.47
C ILE A 82 -6.58 -10.20 1.93
N PRO A 83 -6.41 -11.22 2.77
CA PRO A 83 -6.04 -12.55 2.31
C PRO A 83 -7.24 -13.02 1.50
N ALA A 84 -7.28 -12.72 0.20
CA ALA A 84 -8.44 -12.76 -0.69
C ALA A 84 -9.75 -12.97 0.08
N PHE A 85 -10.16 -11.99 0.91
CA PHE A 85 -11.23 -12.16 1.89
C PHE A 85 -12.48 -12.57 1.15
N ASN A 86 -12.85 -13.84 1.32
CA ASN A 86 -14.09 -14.52 1.00
C ASN A 86 -14.72 -14.38 -0.41
N VAL A 87 -14.31 -13.43 -1.25
CA VAL A 87 -14.95 -13.18 -2.56
C VAL A 87 -14.79 -14.41 -3.46
N LYS A 88 -13.62 -15.06 -3.45
CA LYS A 88 -13.41 -16.27 -4.25
C LYS A 88 -14.31 -17.41 -3.77
N THR A 89 -14.50 -17.55 -2.46
CA THR A 89 -15.31 -18.62 -1.84
C THR A 89 -16.81 -18.40 -2.06
N GLU A 90 -17.29 -17.16 -1.86
CA GLU A 90 -18.69 -16.79 -2.09
C GLU A 90 -19.04 -16.83 -3.59
N LEU A 91 -18.14 -16.38 -4.46
CA LEU A 91 -18.31 -16.50 -5.92
C LEU A 91 -18.34 -17.96 -6.36
N LEU A 92 -17.45 -18.81 -5.81
CA LEU A 92 -17.47 -20.25 -6.07
C LEU A 92 -18.78 -20.90 -5.60
N LYS A 93 -19.32 -20.47 -4.46
CA LYS A 93 -20.61 -20.97 -3.96
C LYS A 93 -21.77 -20.56 -4.88
N PHE A 94 -21.84 -19.30 -5.28
CA PHE A 94 -22.85 -18.80 -6.21
C PHE A 94 -22.77 -19.49 -7.57
N GLN A 95 -21.55 -19.70 -8.09
CA GLN A 95 -21.33 -20.43 -9.34
C GLN A 95 -21.82 -21.88 -9.25
N LYS A 96 -21.57 -22.58 -8.14
CA LYS A 96 -22.07 -23.95 -7.92
C LYS A 96 -23.60 -24.00 -7.92
N GLU A 97 -24.24 -23.10 -7.16
CA GLU A 97 -25.71 -23.02 -7.10
C GLU A 97 -26.31 -22.77 -8.50
N LYS A 98 -25.69 -21.90 -9.29
CA LYS A 98 -26.17 -21.63 -10.66
C LYS A 98 -25.97 -22.82 -11.61
N ILE A 99 -24.86 -23.56 -11.48
CA ILE A 99 -24.62 -24.77 -12.28
C ILE A 99 -25.69 -25.83 -11.96
N GLU A 100 -26.01 -26.07 -10.68
CA GLU A 100 -27.03 -27.04 -10.29
C GLU A 100 -28.42 -26.68 -10.84
N GLU A 101 -28.77 -25.39 -10.88
CA GLU A 101 -30.02 -24.92 -11.47
C GLU A 101 -30.06 -25.20 -12.99
N LEU A 102 -28.99 -24.85 -13.70
CA LEU A 102 -28.88 -25.08 -15.15
C LEU A 102 -28.91 -26.57 -15.50
N GLU A 103 -28.29 -27.44 -14.69
CA GLU A 103 -28.34 -28.88 -14.88
C GLU A 103 -29.77 -29.43 -14.76
N LYS A 104 -30.55 -28.94 -13.79
CA LYS A 104 -31.97 -29.30 -13.65
C LYS A 104 -32.79 -28.85 -14.87
N GLU A 105 -32.57 -27.64 -15.36
CA GLU A 105 -33.24 -27.14 -16.57
C GLU A 105 -32.91 -28.00 -17.79
N ILE A 106 -31.64 -28.36 -17.98
CA ILE A 106 -31.20 -29.23 -19.08
C ILE A 106 -31.90 -30.59 -19.01
N ILE A 107 -32.05 -31.18 -17.82
CA ILE A 107 -32.76 -32.45 -17.64
C ILE A 107 -34.22 -32.31 -18.06
N ILE A 108 -34.92 -31.27 -17.60
CA ILE A 108 -36.32 -31.02 -17.95
C ILE A 108 -36.49 -30.81 -19.45
N LEU A 109 -35.60 -30.04 -20.08
CA LEU A 109 -35.64 -29.78 -21.52
C LEU A 109 -35.33 -31.03 -22.34
N LYS A 110 -34.46 -31.92 -21.86
CA LYS A 110 -34.20 -33.23 -22.48
C LYS A 110 -35.36 -34.22 -22.30
N MET A 111 -36.11 -34.11 -21.20
CA MET A 111 -37.29 -34.94 -20.93
C MET A 111 -38.55 -34.47 -21.67
N ARG A 112 -38.59 -33.21 -22.14
CA ARG A 112 -39.65 -32.79 -23.06
C ARG A 112 -39.53 -33.60 -24.35
N PRO A 113 -40.55 -34.37 -24.76
CA PRO A 113 -40.50 -35.08 -26.01
C PRO A 113 -40.32 -34.05 -27.13
N ARG A 114 -39.37 -34.32 -28.05
CA ARG A 114 -39.35 -33.62 -29.34
C ARG A 114 -40.74 -33.80 -29.92
N LYS A 115 -41.56 -32.75 -29.91
CA LYS A 115 -42.71 -32.70 -30.81
C LYS A 115 -42.09 -32.71 -32.20
N TYR A 116 -41.93 -33.91 -32.75
CA TYR A 116 -41.74 -34.09 -34.16
C TYR A 116 -42.90 -33.34 -34.79
N ASN A 117 -42.60 -32.29 -35.53
CA ASN A 117 -43.50 -31.77 -36.54
C ASN A 117 -43.68 -32.90 -37.54
N SER A 118 -44.67 -33.76 -37.29
CA SER A 118 -45.18 -34.73 -38.23
C SER A 118 -46.25 -34.02 -39.07
N LEU A 119 -45.85 -33.78 -40.33
CA LEU A 119 -46.66 -33.46 -41.51
C LEU A 119 -47.30 -32.07 -41.56
#